data_AF-A0A6B2UTJ1-F1
#
_entry.id   AF-A0A6B2UTJ1-F1
#
_cell.length_a   1.000
_cell.length_b   1.000
_cell.length_c   1.000
_cell.angle_alpha   90.00
_cell.angle_beta   90.00
_cell.angle_gamma   90.00
#
_symmetry.space_group_name_H-M   'P 1'
#
loop_
_entity.id
_entity.type
_entity.pdbx_description
1 polymer ?
#
loop_
_entity_poly.entity_id
_entity_poly.type
_entity_poly.pdbx_seq_one_letter_code
_entity_poly.pdbx_strand_id
1 'polypeptide(L)'
;MNKELRALTDRLRCEAVVEGERAVEECERLARAAGPEELAGVLSDPGRPLWARELAAYRLGVAKDPRAFETLVLFLNHRDPQRCATAAQALAALGDPRTARAAAALATNELRVAYAGQAVRLLTTLRAPESVPALIATLERRLVRNDPYRNVALACVAGLGVLGDRR
;
A
#
# COMPACT_ATOMS: atom_id res chain seq x y z
N MET A 1 -18.51 -4.20 -9.58
CA MET A 1 -17.48 -4.20 -8.51
C MET A 1 -16.39 -5.19 -8.88
N ASN A 2 -15.13 -4.76 -9.00
CA ASN A 2 -14.01 -5.64 -9.36
C ASN A 2 -13.68 -6.62 -8.21
N LYS A 3 -13.02 -7.75 -8.52
CA LYS A 3 -12.68 -8.84 -7.60
C LYS A 3 -11.84 -8.35 -6.42
N GLU A 4 -10.87 -7.45 -6.65
CA GLU A 4 -10.03 -6.90 -5.60
C GLU A 4 -10.83 -6.04 -4.62
N LEU A 5 -11.71 -5.18 -5.13
CA LEU A 5 -12.59 -4.37 -4.27
C LEU A 5 -13.54 -5.26 -3.46
N ARG A 6 -14.07 -6.35 -4.04
CA ARG A 6 -14.89 -7.31 -3.30
C ARG A 6 -14.10 -7.97 -2.16
N ALA A 7 -12.92 -8.50 -2.46
CA ALA A 7 -12.06 -9.13 -1.45
C ALA A 7 -11.64 -8.15 -0.34
N LEU A 8 -11.35 -6.90 -0.70
CA LEU A 8 -11.10 -5.84 0.27
C LEU A 8 -12.31 -5.61 1.16
N THR A 9 -13.49 -5.36 0.57
CA THR A 9 -14.72 -5.12 1.33
C THR A 9 -15.06 -6.29 2.25
N ASP A 10 -14.87 -7.53 1.82
CA ASP A 10 -15.14 -8.71 2.67
C ASP A 10 -14.21 -8.75 3.89
N ARG A 11 -12.90 -8.46 3.74
CA ARG A 11 -11.99 -8.34 4.88
C ARG A 11 -12.39 -7.19 5.80
N LEU A 12 -12.66 -6.01 5.24
CA LEU A 12 -13.00 -4.83 6.02
C LEU A 12 -14.33 -4.99 6.74
N ARG A 13 -15.26 -5.77 6.18
CA ARG A 13 -16.50 -6.16 6.86
C ARG A 13 -16.18 -6.91 8.16
N CYS A 14 -15.23 -7.86 8.15
CA CYS A 14 -14.84 -8.59 9.36
C CYS A 14 -14.23 -7.68 10.44
N GLU A 15 -13.53 -6.62 10.05
CA GLU A 15 -13.02 -5.61 10.99
C GLU A 15 -14.15 -4.73 11.53
N ALA A 16 -15.04 -4.27 10.65
CA ALA A 16 -16.20 -3.45 11.00
C ALA A 16 -17.19 -4.17 11.94
N VAL A 17 -17.30 -5.51 11.85
CA VAL A 17 -18.12 -6.32 12.77
C VAL A 17 -17.76 -6.07 14.24
N VAL A 18 -16.49 -5.79 14.55
CA VAL A 18 -16.04 -5.48 15.92
C VAL A 18 -16.66 -4.18 16.45
N GLU A 19 -17.01 -3.25 15.56
CA GLU A 19 -17.64 -1.96 15.86
C GLU A 19 -19.19 -2.01 15.78
N GLY A 20 -19.75 -3.15 15.38
CA GLY A 20 -21.19 -3.43 15.36
C GLY A 20 -21.85 -3.40 13.98
N GLU A 21 -23.14 -3.76 13.93
CA GLU A 21 -23.91 -3.91 12.68
C GLU A 21 -23.94 -2.63 11.84
N ARG A 22 -24.03 -1.45 12.48
CA ARG A 22 -24.02 -0.15 11.79
C ARG A 22 -22.72 0.09 11.02
N ALA A 23 -21.58 -0.34 11.56
CA ALA A 23 -20.29 -0.21 10.88
C ALA A 23 -20.19 -1.16 9.68
N VAL A 24 -20.78 -2.35 9.78
CA VAL A 24 -20.89 -3.30 8.66
C VAL A 24 -21.74 -2.72 7.53
N GLU A 25 -22.91 -2.17 7.86
CA GLU A 25 -23.78 -1.49 6.89
C GLU A 25 -23.08 -0.30 6.23
N GLU A 26 -22.37 0.50 7.02
CA GLU A 26 -21.58 1.62 6.51
C GLU A 26 -20.46 1.13 5.58
N CYS A 27 -19.73 0.07 5.94
CA CYS A 27 -18.71 -0.53 5.10
C CYS A 27 -19.27 -0.97 3.74
N GLU A 28 -20.43 -1.61 3.73
CA GLU A 28 -21.07 -2.00 2.46
C GLU A 28 -21.54 -0.80 1.64
N ARG A 29 -22.13 0.20 2.29
CA ARG A 29 -22.59 1.42 1.63
C ARG A 29 -21.43 2.22 1.04
N LEU A 30 -20.35 2.40 1.81
CA LEU A 30 -19.11 3.04 1.36
C LEU A 30 -18.47 2.24 0.22
N ALA A 31 -18.59 0.92 0.18
CA ALA A 31 -18.05 0.11 -0.91
C ALA A 31 -18.88 0.23 -2.20
N ARG A 32 -20.21 0.26 -2.07
CA ARG A 32 -21.14 0.18 -3.21
C ARG A 32 -21.47 1.54 -3.83
N ALA A 33 -21.70 2.57 -3.01
CA ALA A 33 -22.43 3.75 -3.44
C ALA A 33 -21.75 5.10 -3.12
N ALA A 34 -20.79 5.15 -2.19
CA ALA A 34 -20.18 6.43 -1.82
C ALA A 34 -19.48 7.11 -3.00
N GLY A 35 -19.72 8.41 -3.15
CA GLY A 35 -19.08 9.25 -4.17
C GLY A 35 -17.70 9.77 -3.73
N PRO A 36 -16.91 10.36 -4.65
CA PRO A 36 -15.55 10.83 -4.34
C PRO A 36 -15.48 11.84 -3.19
N GLU A 37 -16.41 12.79 -3.13
CA GLU A 37 -16.43 13.81 -2.05
C GLU A 37 -16.69 13.20 -0.67
N GLU A 38 -17.59 12.23 -0.61
CA GLU A 38 -17.86 11.52 0.63
C GLU A 38 -16.64 10.72 1.09
N LEU A 39 -16.00 9.99 0.17
CA LEU A 39 -14.79 9.23 0.47
C LEU A 39 -13.65 10.16 0.92
N ALA A 40 -13.50 11.34 0.31
CA ALA A 40 -12.52 12.33 0.72
C ALA A 40 -12.83 12.88 2.13
N GLY A 41 -14.11 13.05 2.46
CA GLY A 41 -14.55 13.35 3.82
C GLY A 41 -14.13 12.27 4.83
N VAL A 42 -14.25 10.99 4.47
CA VAL A 42 -13.78 9.87 5.33
C VAL A 42 -12.27 9.94 5.57
N LEU A 43 -11.47 10.35 4.58
CA LEU A 43 -10.01 10.50 4.75
C LEU A 43 -9.63 11.68 5.64
N SER A 44 -10.43 12.75 5.63
CA SER A 44 -10.14 14.00 6.35
C SER A 44 -10.60 13.97 7.81
N ASP A 45 -11.50 13.04 8.16
CA ASP A 45 -12.07 12.92 9.49
C ASP A 45 -11.18 12.05 10.42
N PRO A 46 -10.57 12.64 11.47
CA PRO A 46 -9.68 11.94 12.40
C PRO A 46 -10.39 10.89 13.27
N GLY A 47 -11.71 10.94 13.39
CA GLY A 47 -12.52 9.96 14.14
C GLY A 47 -12.84 8.69 13.36
N ARG A 48 -12.55 8.64 12.05
CA ARG A 48 -12.91 7.48 11.22
C ARG A 48 -12.08 6.24 11.55
N PRO A 49 -12.71 5.06 11.61
CA PRO A 49 -12.03 3.81 11.88
C PRO A 49 -11.09 3.44 10.72
N LEU A 50 -10.10 2.60 11.04
CA LEU A 50 -9.04 2.26 10.10
C LEU A 50 -9.58 1.54 8.85
N TRP A 51 -10.61 0.70 9.01
CA TRP A 51 -11.26 0.01 7.90
C TRP A 51 -11.90 1.00 6.92
N ALA A 52 -12.54 2.06 7.42
CA ALA A 52 -13.24 3.05 6.57
C ALA A 52 -12.22 3.86 5.75
N ARG A 53 -11.11 4.27 6.37
CA ARG A 53 -10.03 4.98 5.69
C ARG A 53 -9.37 4.12 4.62
N GLU A 54 -9.16 2.84 4.89
CA GLU A 54 -8.58 1.93 3.90
C GLU A 54 -9.49 1.77 2.68
N LEU A 55 -10.79 1.57 2.90
CA LEU A 55 -11.77 1.48 1.82
C LEU A 55 -11.82 2.76 0.98
N ALA A 56 -11.87 3.92 1.64
CA ALA A 56 -11.92 5.21 0.98
C ALA A 56 -10.65 5.48 0.16
N ALA A 57 -9.48 5.27 0.75
CA ALA A 57 -8.20 5.47 0.09
C ALA A 57 -8.05 4.53 -1.12
N TYR A 58 -8.46 3.26 -0.99
CA TYR A 58 -8.42 2.32 -2.10
C TYR A 58 -9.35 2.75 -3.25
N ARG A 59 -10.61 3.07 -2.95
CA ARG A 59 -11.58 3.47 -3.98
C ARG A 59 -11.17 4.75 -4.69
N LEU A 60 -10.71 5.76 -3.94
CA LEU A 60 -10.19 7.00 -4.50
C LEU A 60 -8.92 6.77 -5.33
N GLY A 61 -8.00 5.93 -4.85
CA GLY A 61 -6.77 5.58 -5.57
C GLY A 61 -7.04 4.90 -6.92
N VAL A 62 -7.94 3.92 -6.96
CA VAL A 62 -8.35 3.26 -8.21
C VAL A 62 -9.09 4.23 -9.14
N ALA A 63 -9.81 5.20 -8.59
CA ALA A 63 -10.44 6.29 -9.34
C ALA A 63 -9.47 7.40 -9.76
N LYS A 64 -8.17 7.27 -9.46
CA LYS A 64 -7.11 8.25 -9.72
C LYS A 64 -7.32 9.60 -9.05
N ASP A 65 -7.98 9.62 -7.90
CA ASP A 65 -8.14 10.83 -7.10
C ASP A 65 -6.88 11.04 -6.22
N PRO A 66 -6.14 12.15 -6.39
CA PRO A 66 -4.88 12.40 -5.69
C PRO A 66 -5.05 12.54 -4.16
N ARG A 67 -6.27 12.80 -3.67
CA ARG A 67 -6.56 12.87 -2.23
C ARG A 67 -6.28 11.55 -1.50
N ALA A 68 -6.24 10.43 -2.23
CA ALA A 68 -5.90 9.13 -1.66
C ALA A 68 -4.42 8.98 -1.28
N PHE A 69 -3.52 9.76 -1.87
CA PHE A 69 -2.09 9.49 -1.88
C PHE A 69 -1.49 9.32 -0.48
N GLU A 70 -1.68 10.30 0.41
CA GLU A 70 -1.06 10.30 1.75
C GLU A 70 -1.55 9.11 2.58
N THR A 71 -2.85 8.81 2.53
CA THR A 71 -3.44 7.67 3.24
C THR A 71 -2.94 6.34 2.69
N LEU A 72 -2.79 6.22 1.37
CA LEU A 72 -2.24 5.00 0.78
C LEU A 72 -0.76 4.80 1.12
N VAL A 73 0.05 5.87 1.17
CA VAL A 73 1.46 5.79 1.61
C VAL A 73 1.54 5.34 3.08
N LEU A 74 0.64 5.83 3.93
CA LEU A 74 0.52 5.34 5.31
C LEU A 74 0.27 3.83 5.35
N PHE A 75 -0.70 3.34 4.58
CA PHE A 75 -1.04 1.92 4.53
C PHE A 75 0.04 1.04 3.89
N LEU A 76 0.82 1.56 2.94
CA LEU A 76 1.95 0.85 2.34
C LEU A 76 3.01 0.44 3.37
N ASN A 77 3.11 1.18 4.48
CA ASN A 77 4.04 0.92 5.58
C ASN A 77 3.35 0.29 6.81
N HIS A 78 2.17 -0.30 6.65
CA HIS A 78 1.44 -0.91 7.76
C HIS A 78 2.08 -2.25 8.20
N ARG A 79 1.77 -2.69 9.44
CA ARG A 79 2.25 -4.00 9.95
C ARG A 79 1.53 -5.20 9.34
N ASP A 80 0.37 -4.96 8.75
CA ASP A 80 -0.49 -5.98 8.13
C ASP A 80 -0.13 -6.08 6.64
N PRO A 81 0.47 -7.19 6.19
CA PRO A 81 0.88 -7.36 4.80
C PRO A 81 -0.26 -7.22 3.79
N GLN A 82 -1.49 -7.56 4.15
CA GLN A 82 -2.64 -7.50 3.25
C GLN A 82 -3.07 -6.05 2.99
N ARG A 83 -2.99 -5.17 4.01
CA ARG A 83 -3.19 -3.72 3.84
C ARG A 83 -2.11 -3.11 2.97
N CYS A 84 -0.85 -3.48 3.20
CA CYS A 84 0.26 -2.99 2.39
C CYS A 84 0.11 -3.37 0.92
N ALA A 85 -0.32 -4.61 0.63
CA ALA A 85 -0.56 -5.08 -0.73
C ALA A 85 -1.71 -4.31 -1.41
N THR A 86 -2.81 -4.11 -0.67
CA THR A 86 -3.97 -3.32 -1.14
C THR A 86 -3.56 -1.88 -1.46
N ALA A 87 -2.78 -1.27 -0.58
CA ALA A 87 -2.27 0.08 -0.76
C ALA A 87 -1.32 0.20 -1.94
N ALA A 88 -0.39 -0.76 -2.11
CA ALA A 88 0.51 -0.80 -3.26
C ALA A 88 -0.24 -0.88 -4.59
N GLN A 89 -1.29 -1.71 -4.66
CA GLN A 89 -2.15 -1.81 -5.84
C GLN A 89 -2.85 -0.48 -6.15
N ALA A 90 -3.47 0.14 -5.14
CA ALA A 90 -4.16 1.42 -5.32
C ALA A 90 -3.20 2.55 -5.69
N LEU A 91 -1.98 2.59 -5.14
CA LEU A 91 -0.94 3.55 -5.50
C LEU A 91 -0.48 3.38 -6.95
N ALA A 92 -0.30 2.14 -7.41
CA ALA A 92 0.03 1.87 -8.81
C ALA A 92 -1.10 2.29 -9.76
N ALA A 93 -2.36 2.06 -9.37
CA ALA A 93 -3.53 2.49 -10.15
C ALA A 93 -3.70 4.03 -10.16
N LEU A 94 -3.43 4.68 -9.03
CA LEU A 94 -3.50 6.13 -8.85
C LEU A 94 -2.55 6.83 -9.83
N GLY A 95 -1.34 6.30 -10.01
CA GLY A 95 -0.36 6.87 -10.94
C GLY A 95 0.18 8.23 -10.51
N ASP A 96 0.11 8.57 -9.21
CA ASP A 96 0.67 9.82 -8.69
C ASP A 96 2.21 9.78 -8.85
N PRO A 97 2.83 10.82 -9.44
CA PRO A 97 4.27 10.86 -9.70
C PRO A 97 5.12 10.77 -8.42
N ARG A 98 4.56 11.09 -7.26
CA ARG A 98 5.25 11.00 -5.96
C ARG A 98 5.39 9.56 -5.45
N THR A 99 4.67 8.60 -6.05
CA THR A 99 4.59 7.21 -5.57
C THR A 99 5.95 6.52 -5.52
N ALA A 100 6.75 6.64 -6.58
CA ALA A 100 8.06 5.99 -6.63
C ALA A 100 8.99 6.50 -5.52
N ARG A 101 9.03 7.82 -5.33
CA ARG A 101 9.82 8.44 -4.26
C ARG A 101 9.36 8.02 -2.86
N ALA A 102 8.06 7.96 -2.62
CA ALA A 102 7.51 7.51 -1.34
C ALA A 102 7.84 6.04 -1.07
N ALA A 103 7.67 5.17 -2.07
CA ALA A 103 8.02 3.76 -1.96
C ALA A 103 9.52 3.54 -1.74
N ALA A 104 10.39 4.32 -2.41
CA ALA A 104 11.84 4.31 -2.21
C ALA A 104 12.21 4.68 -0.77
N ALA A 105 11.64 5.77 -0.25
CA ALA A 105 11.87 6.20 1.13
C ALA A 105 11.47 5.12 2.14
N LEU A 106 10.34 4.43 1.92
CA LEU A 106 9.89 3.33 2.76
C LEU A 106 10.80 2.09 2.65
N ALA A 107 11.23 1.73 1.44
CA ALA A 107 12.10 0.58 1.21
C ALA A 107 13.46 0.72 1.91
N THR A 108 14.02 1.94 1.89
CA THR A 108 15.33 2.24 2.47
C THR A 108 15.29 2.64 3.95
N ASN A 109 14.12 2.60 4.59
CA ASN A 109 13.97 2.98 6.00
C ASN A 109 14.33 1.82 6.94
N GLU A 110 15.50 1.90 7.57
CA GLU A 110 16.01 0.86 8.46
C GLU A 110 15.16 0.67 9.73
N LEU A 111 14.46 1.71 10.21
CA LEU A 111 13.57 1.60 11.36
C LEU A 111 12.30 0.81 11.07
N ARG A 112 11.97 0.61 9.78
CA ARG A 112 10.72 0.01 9.30
C ARG A 112 10.93 -1.09 8.27
N VAL A 113 12.16 -1.60 8.16
CA VAL A 113 12.56 -2.58 7.13
C VAL A 113 11.69 -3.84 7.14
N ALA A 114 11.17 -4.26 8.30
CA ALA A 114 10.25 -5.38 8.43
C ALA A 114 9.01 -5.27 7.51
N TYR A 115 8.59 -4.06 7.15
CA TYR A 115 7.40 -3.77 6.33
C TYR A 115 7.75 -3.34 4.90
N ALA A 116 9.05 -3.24 4.56
CA ALA A 116 9.52 -2.73 3.27
C ALA A 116 9.15 -3.62 2.07
N GLY A 117 8.77 -4.88 2.30
CA GLY A 117 8.56 -5.86 1.22
C GLY A 117 7.57 -5.42 0.14
N GLN A 118 6.45 -4.77 0.50
CA GLN A 118 5.50 -4.28 -0.49
C GLN A 118 5.96 -3.00 -1.19
N ALA A 119 6.72 -2.13 -0.49
CA ALA A 119 7.34 -0.97 -1.12
C ALA A 119 8.36 -1.39 -2.20
N VAL A 120 9.18 -2.41 -1.92
CA VAL A 120 10.12 -3.01 -2.89
C VAL A 120 9.40 -3.58 -4.10
N ARG A 121 8.29 -4.31 -3.89
CA ARG A 121 7.48 -4.85 -4.99
C ARG A 121 6.81 -3.75 -5.80
N LEU A 122 6.30 -2.71 -5.15
CA LEU A 122 5.72 -1.56 -5.83
C LEU A 122 6.75 -0.87 -6.72
N LEU A 123 7.96 -0.61 -6.22
CA LEU A 123 9.06 -0.04 -7.03
C LEU A 123 9.38 -0.91 -8.26
N THR A 124 9.40 -2.23 -8.08
CA THR A 124 9.60 -3.17 -9.21
C THR A 124 8.51 -3.01 -10.26
N THR A 125 7.24 -2.91 -9.84
CA THR A 125 6.09 -2.71 -10.73
C THR A 125 6.15 -1.36 -11.44
N LEU A 126 6.51 -0.28 -10.73
CA LEU A 126 6.55 1.07 -11.27
C LEU A 126 7.67 1.28 -12.30
N ARG A 127 8.77 0.52 -12.19
CA ARG A 127 9.97 0.65 -13.04
C ARG A 127 10.47 2.11 -13.15
N ALA A 128 10.39 2.85 -12.04
CA ALA A 128 10.76 4.25 -11.97
C ALA A 128 12.29 4.44 -11.79
N PRO A 129 12.83 5.64 -12.04
CA PRO A 129 14.25 5.92 -11.83
C PRO A 129 14.74 5.61 -10.40
N GLU A 130 13.86 5.72 -9.40
CA GLU A 130 14.14 5.41 -8.00
C GLU A 130 14.19 3.91 -7.71
N SER A 131 13.64 3.06 -8.57
CA SER A 131 13.45 1.63 -8.28
C SER A 131 14.77 0.90 -8.10
N VAL A 132 15.68 0.97 -9.08
CA VAL A 132 16.96 0.25 -8.97
C VAL A 132 17.82 0.77 -7.81
N PRO A 133 18.06 2.08 -7.66
CA PRO A 133 18.87 2.59 -6.55
C PRO A 133 18.33 2.20 -5.18
N ALA A 134 17.00 2.27 -4.99
CA ALA A 134 16.38 1.88 -3.74
C ALA A 134 16.52 0.37 -3.46
N LEU A 135 16.31 -0.48 -4.46
CA LEU A 135 16.47 -1.94 -4.31
C LEU A 135 17.91 -2.34 -4.02
N ILE A 136 18.91 -1.72 -4.68
CA ILE A 136 20.33 -1.95 -4.38
C ILE A 136 20.66 -1.54 -2.95
N ALA A 137 20.34 -0.30 -2.56
CA ALA A 137 20.63 0.21 -1.21
C ALA A 137 19.94 -0.63 -0.10
N THR A 138 18.73 -1.11 -0.39
CA THR A 138 17.99 -2.03 0.48
C THR A 138 18.66 -3.40 0.53
N LEU A 139 19.15 -3.93 -0.59
CA LEU A 139 19.81 -5.24 -0.64
C LEU A 139 21.16 -5.24 0.07
N GLU A 140 22.02 -4.26 -0.21
CA GLU A 140 23.41 -4.18 0.31
C GLU A 140 23.47 -4.29 1.83
N ARG A 141 22.55 -3.61 2.52
CA ARG A 141 22.46 -3.62 3.99
C ARG A 141 22.04 -4.97 4.57
N ARG A 142 21.50 -5.88 3.75
CA ARG A 142 20.95 -7.18 4.13
C ARG A 142 21.81 -8.35 3.62
N LEU A 143 23.00 -8.07 3.09
CA LEU A 143 23.96 -9.11 2.66
C LEU A 143 24.76 -9.71 3.83
N VAL A 144 24.57 -9.22 5.05
CA VAL A 144 25.23 -9.75 6.25
C VAL A 144 24.73 -11.15 6.60
N ARG A 145 25.62 -11.98 7.17
CA ARG A 145 25.24 -13.32 7.64
C ARG A 145 24.14 -13.19 8.71
N ASN A 146 23.09 -13.99 8.58
CA ASN A 146 21.92 -14.03 9.48
C ASN A 146 21.10 -12.72 9.56
N ASP A 147 21.00 -11.96 8.47
CA ASP A 147 20.04 -10.86 8.40
C ASP A 147 18.59 -11.35 8.65
N PRO A 148 17.86 -10.76 9.61
CA PRO A 148 16.51 -11.21 9.97
C PRO A 148 15.46 -10.87 8.90
N TYR A 149 15.77 -9.98 7.95
CA TYR A 149 14.89 -9.49 6.89
C TYR A 149 15.23 -10.11 5.53
N ARG A 150 15.62 -11.39 5.53
CA ARG A 150 15.95 -12.16 4.32
C ARG A 150 14.83 -12.13 3.26
N ASN A 151 13.57 -12.06 3.68
CA ASN A 151 12.42 -11.92 2.78
C ASN A 151 12.47 -10.60 1.98
N VAL A 152 12.92 -9.50 2.59
CA VAL A 152 13.10 -8.21 1.92
C VAL A 152 14.29 -8.28 0.95
N ALA A 153 15.39 -8.90 1.35
CA ALA A 153 16.54 -9.12 0.46
C ALA A 153 16.14 -9.94 -0.79
N LEU A 154 15.40 -11.03 -0.60
CA LEU A 154 14.88 -11.84 -1.72
C LEU A 154 13.94 -11.05 -2.63
N ALA A 155 13.08 -10.20 -2.06
CA ALA A 155 12.23 -9.31 -2.86
C ALA A 155 13.05 -8.32 -3.70
N CYS A 156 14.17 -7.81 -3.16
CA CYS A 156 15.07 -6.93 -3.91
C CYS A 156 15.76 -7.68 -5.05
N VAL A 157 16.31 -8.87 -4.80
CA VAL A 157 16.95 -9.70 -5.84
C VAL A 157 15.96 -10.03 -6.96
N ALA A 158 14.75 -10.49 -6.61
CA ALA A 158 13.70 -10.75 -7.59
C ALA A 158 13.33 -9.49 -8.37
N GLY A 159 13.19 -8.35 -7.68
CA GLY A 159 12.87 -7.08 -8.29
C GLY A 159 13.94 -6.58 -9.27
N LEU A 160 15.21 -6.64 -8.87
CA LEU A 160 16.35 -6.29 -9.73
C LEU A 160 16.42 -7.17 -10.97
N GLY A 161 16.19 -8.48 -10.83
CA GLY A 161 16.10 -9.41 -11.96
C GLY A 161 14.98 -9.05 -12.94
N VAL A 162 13.81 -8.62 -12.45
CA VAL A 162 12.68 -8.16 -13.28
C VAL A 162 12.98 -6.81 -13.96
N LEU A 163 13.69 -5.92 -13.28
CA LEU A 163 14.10 -4.62 -13.81
C LEU A 163 15.19 -4.76 -14.89
N GLY A 164 16.00 -5.81 -14.81
CA GLY A 164 17.03 -6.11 -15.81
C GLY A 164 18.17 -5.10 -15.83
N ASP A 165 18.46 -4.46 -14.69
CA ASP A 165 19.65 -3.60 -14.57
C ASP A 165 20.91 -4.46 -14.69
N ARG A 166 21.93 -3.92 -15.35
CA ARG A 166 23.20 -4.62 -15.65
C ARG A 166 24.24 -4.50 -14.55
N ARG A 167 24.04 -3.59 -13.59
CA ARG A 167 24.89 -3.41 -12.40
C ARG A 167 24.58 -4.47 -11.36
#